data_AF-A0A940LPR7-F1
#
_entry.id   AF-A0A940LPR7-F1
#
_cell.length_a   1.000
_cell.length_b   1.000
_cell.length_c   1.000
_cell.angle_alpha   90.00
_cell.angle_beta   90.00
_cell.angle_gamma   90.00
#
_symmetry.space_group_name_H-M   'P 1'
#
loop_
_entity.id
_entity.type
_entity.pdbx_description
1 polymer ?
#
loop_
_entity_poly.entity_id
_entity_poly.type
_entity_poly.pdbx_seq_one_letter_code
_entity_poly.pdbx_strand_id
1 'polypeptide(L)'
;MFGHKKEEAGRHFTHGTSASTADMAAEGKVRPEDKHFDAPHSREAKKCLEEGEKHDQLAEKVRRSESRQEALLDEGLEESFPGSDPVSVKRIT
;
A
#
# COMPACT_ATOMS: atom_id res chain seq x y z
N MET A 1 38.05 -22.75 40.28
CA MET A 1 38.30 -21.89 39.09
C MET A 1 36.96 -21.37 38.61
N PHE A 2 36.83 -20.05 38.56
CA PHE A 2 35.59 -19.30 38.33
C PHE A 2 35.14 -19.33 36.85
N GLY A 3 33.82 -19.47 36.66
CA GLY A 3 33.04 -18.63 35.74
C GLY A 3 33.00 -19.01 34.26
N HIS A 4 31.93 -19.70 33.85
CA HIS A 4 31.42 -19.63 32.48
C HIS A 4 30.84 -18.22 32.24
N LYS A 5 31.56 -17.33 31.54
CA LYS A 5 30.97 -16.15 30.92
C LYS A 5 30.53 -16.50 29.51
N LYS A 6 29.21 -16.67 29.32
CA LYS A 6 28.58 -16.57 28.00
C LYS A 6 28.78 -15.15 27.50
N GLU A 7 29.65 -14.95 26.52
CA GLU A 7 29.68 -13.72 25.75
C GLU A 7 28.45 -13.70 24.84
N GLU A 8 27.34 -13.15 25.34
CA GLU A 8 26.19 -12.74 24.53
C GLU A 8 26.45 -11.42 23.78
N ALA A 9 27.72 -11.08 23.52
CA ALA A 9 28.16 -9.80 22.96
C ALA A 9 28.27 -9.83 21.43
N GLY A 10 27.29 -10.43 20.75
CA GLY A 10 27.31 -10.53 19.29
C GLY A 10 25.94 -10.63 18.61
N ARG A 11 24.83 -10.59 19.36
CA ARG A 11 23.51 -10.45 18.75
C ARG A 11 23.27 -8.96 18.50
N HIS A 12 23.72 -8.50 17.34
CA HIS A 12 23.35 -7.19 16.81
C HIS A 12 21.85 -7.25 16.48
N PHE A 13 21.00 -7.06 17.48
CA PHE A 13 19.61 -6.71 17.25
C PHE A 13 19.63 -5.34 16.60
N THR A 14 19.38 -5.28 15.29
CA THR A 14 19.12 -4.04 14.58
C THR A 14 17.85 -3.45 15.18
N HIS A 15 18.00 -2.60 16.19
CA HIS A 15 16.89 -1.82 16.72
C HIS A 15 16.41 -0.87 15.62
N GLY A 16 15.35 -1.30 14.93
CA GLY A 16 14.35 -0.41 14.36
C GLY A 16 14.77 0.49 13.20
N THR A 17 15.34 -0.06 12.12
CA THR A 17 15.23 0.59 10.79
C THR A 17 13.86 0.40 10.14
N SER A 18 12.94 -0.33 10.79
CA SER A 18 11.59 -0.58 10.27
C SER A 18 10.78 0.69 10.03
N ALA A 19 10.98 1.73 10.84
CA ALA A 19 10.31 3.02 10.65
C ALA A 19 10.79 3.73 9.37
N SER A 20 12.10 3.76 9.12
CA SER A 20 12.68 4.42 7.94
C SER A 20 12.34 3.69 6.63
N THR A 21 12.15 2.38 6.66
CA THR A 21 11.70 1.61 5.50
C THR A 21 10.22 1.78 5.19
N ALA A 22 9.39 2.04 6.21
CA ALA A 22 7.95 2.21 6.03
C ALA A 22 7.62 3.47 5.22
N ASP A 23 8.31 4.57 5.48
CA ASP A 23 8.14 5.83 4.73
C ASP A 23 8.59 5.72 3.26
N MET A 24 9.51 4.79 2.93
CA MET A 24 9.94 4.52 1.56
C MET A 24 8.94 3.67 0.76
N ALA A 25 8.09 2.88 1.44
CA ALA A 25 7.11 1.99 0.80
C ALA A 25 5.80 2.69 0.44
N ALA A 26 5.51 3.84 1.06
CA ALA A 26 4.31 4.60 0.78
C ALA A 26 4.52 5.51 -0.45
N GLU A 27 3.78 5.26 -1.54
CA GLU A 27 3.84 6.10 -2.75
C GLU A 27 3.33 7.54 -2.52
N GLY A 28 2.61 7.77 -1.42
CA GLY A 28 2.04 9.08 -1.07
C GLY A 28 2.96 9.89 -0.15
N LYS A 29 3.28 11.13 -0.54
CA LYS A 29 3.90 12.10 0.38
C LYS A 29 2.95 12.43 1.53
N VAL A 30 3.39 12.22 2.77
CA VAL A 30 2.69 12.69 3.97
C VAL A 30 2.70 14.22 3.96
N ARG A 31 1.53 14.85 4.01
CA ARG A 31 1.44 16.31 4.06
C ARG A 31 1.68 16.76 5.50
N PRO A 32 2.23 17.97 5.71
CA PRO A 32 2.37 18.54 7.04
C PRO A 32 1.06 18.52 7.83
N GLU A 33 -0.06 18.78 7.15
CA GLU A 33 -1.37 18.86 7.80
C GLU A 33 -1.82 17.53 8.43
N ASP A 34 -1.43 16.39 7.84
CA ASP A 34 -1.87 15.07 8.30
C ASP A 34 -1.23 14.68 9.64
N LYS A 35 -0.22 15.43 10.10
CA LYS A 35 0.49 15.19 11.38
C LYS A 35 -0.08 16.00 12.54
N HIS A 36 -1.06 16.87 12.31
CA HIS A 36 -1.64 17.67 13.38
C HIS A 36 -2.62 16.84 14.23
N PHE A 37 -2.57 17.03 15.55
CA PHE A 37 -3.46 16.33 16.50
C PHE A 37 -4.95 16.59 16.22
N ASP A 38 -5.27 17.82 15.79
CA ASP A 38 -6.63 18.22 15.46
C ASP A 38 -6.99 18.03 13.98
N ALA A 39 -6.13 17.35 13.20
CA ALA A 39 -6.42 17.06 11.81
C ALA A 39 -7.65 16.13 11.69
N PRO A 40 -8.48 16.30 10.65
CA PRO A 40 -9.55 15.35 10.38
C PRO A 40 -8.97 13.96 10.14
N HIS A 41 -9.66 12.93 10.65
CA HIS A 41 -9.27 11.51 10.53
C HIS A 41 -9.25 11.00 9.08
N SER A 42 -9.81 11.77 8.14
CA SER A 42 -9.85 11.47 6.72
C SER A 42 -9.67 12.73 5.89
N ARG A 43 -9.13 12.56 4.69
CA ARG A 43 -8.99 13.66 3.73
C ARG A 43 -10.31 13.90 3.02
N GLU A 44 -10.65 15.16 2.82
CA GLU A 44 -11.79 15.54 1.98
C GLU A 44 -11.53 15.16 0.51
N ALA A 45 -12.54 14.59 -0.14
CA ALA A 45 -12.47 14.29 -1.56
C ALA A 45 -12.52 15.58 -2.38
N LYS A 46 -11.68 15.69 -3.42
CA LYS A 46 -11.66 16.86 -4.32
C LYS A 46 -13.00 17.09 -5.03
N LYS A 47 -13.76 16.02 -5.26
CA LYS A 47 -15.08 16.05 -5.88
C LYS A 47 -16.02 15.17 -5.04
N CYS A 48 -17.13 15.74 -4.61
CA CYS A 48 -18.23 14.97 -4.03
C CYS A 48 -18.88 14.13 -5.13
N LEU A 49 -19.22 12.88 -4.80
CA LEU A 49 -20.00 12.01 -5.67
C LEU A 49 -21.46 12.44 -5.63
N GLU A 50 -22.19 12.20 -6.73
CA GLU A 50 -23.65 12.39 -6.75
C GLU A 50 -24.35 11.40 -5.81
N GLU A 51 -25.59 11.69 -5.44
CA GLU A 51 -26.37 10.82 -4.55
C GLU A 51 -26.55 9.42 -5.17
N GLY A 52 -26.03 8.39 -4.50
CA GLY A 52 -26.06 7.00 -4.96
C GLY A 52 -24.92 6.59 -5.90
N GLU A 53 -24.06 7.51 -6.32
CA GLU A 53 -22.87 7.21 -7.13
C GLU A 53 -21.78 6.56 -6.27
N LYS A 54 -21.22 5.44 -6.74
CA LYS A 54 -20.08 4.79 -6.10
C LYS A 54 -18.77 5.27 -6.71
N HIS A 55 -17.72 5.31 -5.90
CA HIS A 55 -16.38 5.58 -6.40
C HIS A 55 -15.92 4.47 -7.36
N ASP A 56 -15.52 4.84 -8.57
CA ASP A 56 -14.91 3.90 -9.52
C ASP A 56 -13.40 3.81 -9.25
N GLN A 57 -13.01 2.77 -8.50
CA GLN A 57 -11.62 2.50 -8.11
C GLN A 57 -10.70 2.28 -9.33
N LEU A 58 -11.28 1.84 -10.46
CA LEU A 58 -10.52 1.55 -11.66
C LEU A 58 -10.34 2.76 -12.58
N ALA A 59 -11.02 3.89 -12.31
CA ALA A 59 -11.11 5.01 -13.25
C ALA A 59 -9.74 5.56 -13.67
N GLU A 60 -8.76 5.61 -12.76
CA GLU A 60 -7.41 6.04 -13.10
C GLU A 60 -6.66 5.01 -13.96
N LYS A 61 -6.73 3.72 -13.59
CA LYS A 61 -6.08 2.63 -14.35
C LYS A 61 -6.67 2.52 -15.75
N VAL A 62 -7.99 2.62 -15.89
CA VAL A 62 -8.69 2.63 -17.20
C VAL A 62 -8.23 3.76 -18.10
N ARG A 63 -7.91 4.94 -17.56
CA ARG A 63 -7.39 6.06 -18.36
C ARG A 63 -5.98 5.81 -18.91
N ARG A 64 -5.25 4.84 -18.36
CA ARG A 64 -3.85 4.53 -18.69
C ARG A 64 -3.71 3.22 -19.46
N SER A 65 -4.68 2.30 -19.37
CA SER A 65 -4.71 1.03 -20.11
C SER A 65 -5.53 1.15 -21.42
N GLU A 66 -5.39 0.19 -22.35
CA GLU A 66 -6.10 0.23 -23.64
C GLU A 66 -7.58 -0.16 -23.48
N SER A 67 -7.89 -0.94 -22.44
CA SER A 67 -9.25 -1.35 -22.14
C SER A 67 -9.50 -1.52 -20.65
N ARG A 68 -10.78 -1.54 -20.26
CA ARG A 68 -11.19 -1.84 -18.88
C ARG A 68 -10.77 -3.25 -18.43
N GLN A 69 -10.63 -4.19 -19.36
CA GLN A 69 -10.17 -5.54 -19.04
C GLN A 69 -8.69 -5.58 -18.71
N GLU A 70 -7.88 -4.82 -19.43
CA GLU A 70 -6.46 -4.69 -19.12
C GLU A 70 -6.26 -3.99 -17.79
N ALA A 71 -6.99 -2.90 -17.53
CA ALA A 71 -6.92 -2.23 -16.23
C ALA A 71 -7.25 -3.15 -15.04
N LEU A 72 -8.19 -4.09 -15.21
CA LEU A 72 -8.50 -5.11 -14.20
C LEU A 72 -7.40 -6.17 -14.08
N LEU A 73 -6.79 -6.58 -15.19
CA LEU A 73 -5.70 -7.55 -15.19
C LEU A 73 -4.46 -6.96 -14.51
N ASP A 74 -4.13 -5.71 -14.83
CA ASP A 74 -3.01 -4.98 -14.25
C ASP A 74 -3.18 -4.86 -12.74
N GLU A 75 -4.35 -4.42 -12.27
CA GLU A 75 -4.68 -4.35 -10.84
C GLU A 75 -4.60 -5.70 -10.15
N GLY A 76 -5.20 -6.74 -10.74
CA GLY A 76 -5.15 -8.07 -10.15
C GLY A 76 -3.72 -8.60 -10.06
N LEU A 77 -2.85 -8.28 -11.03
CA LEU A 77 -1.45 -8.69 -11.01
C LEU A 77 -0.66 -7.97 -9.92
N GLU A 78 -0.91 -6.67 -9.71
CA GLU A 78 -0.30 -5.87 -8.63
C GLU A 78 -0.71 -6.38 -7.23
N GLU A 79 -1.95 -6.84 -7.07
CA GLU A 79 -2.47 -7.37 -5.81
C GLU A 79 -2.18 -8.87 -5.61
N SER A 80 -1.61 -9.54 -6.61
CA SER A 80 -1.29 -10.97 -6.55
C SER A 80 -0.03 -11.27 -5.75
N PHE A 81 0.00 -12.47 -5.16
CA PHE A 81 1.14 -12.91 -4.36
C PHE A 81 2.11 -13.75 -5.20
N PRO A 82 3.42 -13.74 -4.89
CA PRO A 82 4.39 -14.59 -5.57
C PRO A 82 4.00 -16.08 -5.48
N GLY A 83 3.93 -16.75 -6.63
CA GLY A 83 3.59 -18.17 -6.71
C GLY A 83 2.08 -18.49 -6.68
N SER A 84 1.19 -17.49 -6.72
CA SER A 84 -0.23 -17.72 -6.97
C SER A 84 -0.51 -18.15 -8.41
N ASP A 85 -1.67 -18.76 -8.66
CA ASP A 85 -2.18 -18.98 -10.01
C ASP A 85 -2.34 -17.64 -10.76
N PRO A 86 -2.21 -17.61 -12.10
CA PRO A 86 -2.43 -16.38 -12.87
C PRO A 86 -3.84 -15.83 -12.70
N VAL A 87 -3.95 -14.50 -12.62
CA VAL A 87 -5.24 -13.80 -12.56
C VAL A 87 -6.03 -14.00 -13.85
N SER A 88 -7.32 -14.28 -13.72
CA SER A 88 -8.26 -14.30 -14.84
C SER A 88 -9.44 -13.37 -14.58
N VAL A 89 -9.64 -12.39 -15.46
CA VAL A 89 -10.78 -11.46 -15.38
C VAL A 89 -11.90 -11.95 -16.28
N LYS A 90 -13.14 -11.90 -15.79
CA LYS A 90 -14.32 -12.27 -16.60
C LYS A 90 -14.68 -11.12 -17.54
N ARG A 91 -14.76 -11.41 -18.84
CA ARG A 91 -15.36 -10.50 -19.81
C ARG A 91 -16.88 -10.62 -19.73
N ILE A 92 -17.49 -9.67 -19.01
CA ILE A 92 -18.94 -9.54 -18.94
C ILE A 92 -19.34 -8.54 -20.03
N THR A 93 -19.99 -9.03 -21.09
CA THR A 93 -20.56 -8.25 -22.19
C THR A 93 -22.00 -7.89 -21.92
#